data_AF-A0A7S0U4N7-F1
#
_entry.id   AF-A0A7S0U4N7-F1
#
_cell.length_a   1.000
_cell.length_b   1.000
_cell.length_c   1.000
_cell.angle_alpha   90.00
_cell.angle_beta   90.00
_cell.angle_gamma   90.00
#
_symmetry.space_group_name_H-M   'P 1'
#
loop_
_entity.id
_entity.type
_entity.pdbx_description
1 polymer ?
#
loop_
_entity_poly.entity_id
_entity_poly.type
_entity_poly.pdbx_seq_one_letter_code
_entity_poly.pdbx_strand_id
1 'polypeptide(L)'
;MPPPPAAMLHSRPWNSVSNVVSEGDRTTFTWCVGRVKPLSFGDPVYSKPVRAGGSEWKMVYFPKGFTDPDYASVYATSIKCELDEGDPQNPDRITERAFATVKVSMTPQPADFGGAKDRAAPTADEDDDEEDDESVASSAVPPSTVQSASRKSGSKGSKRTGRSLGG
;
A
#
# COMPACT_ATOMS: atom_id res chain seq x y z
N MET A 1 40.14 -22.69 -10.28
CA MET A 1 39.61 -21.70 -9.32
C MET A 1 38.23 -22.16 -8.89
N PRO A 2 37.92 -22.21 -7.58
CA PRO A 2 36.54 -22.35 -7.14
C PRO A 2 35.74 -21.07 -7.52
N PRO A 3 34.43 -21.16 -7.75
CA PRO A 3 33.60 -19.97 -7.88
C PRO A 3 33.63 -19.16 -6.58
N PRO A 4 33.45 -17.83 -6.63
CA PRO A 4 33.30 -17.04 -5.40
C PRO A 4 32.09 -17.57 -4.61
N PRO A 5 32.18 -17.65 -3.27
CA PRO A 5 31.06 -18.11 -2.46
C PRO A 5 29.85 -17.22 -2.73
N ALA A 6 28.68 -17.85 -2.90
CA ALA A 6 27.42 -17.15 -3.17
C ALA A 6 27.25 -16.03 -2.13
N ALA A 7 27.43 -14.79 -2.58
CA ALA A 7 27.51 -13.64 -1.70
C ALA A 7 26.24 -13.60 -0.87
N MET A 8 26.40 -13.54 0.45
CA MET A 8 25.30 -13.62 1.40
C MET A 8 24.24 -12.57 1.05
N LEU A 9 23.15 -13.03 0.42
CA LEU A 9 21.89 -12.30 0.27
C LEU A 9 21.26 -12.21 1.66
N HIS A 10 21.92 -11.44 2.53
CA HIS A 10 21.37 -10.96 3.78
C HIS A 10 20.02 -10.38 3.44
N SER A 11 18.97 -11.02 3.96
CA SER A 11 17.58 -10.67 3.69
C SER A 11 17.38 -9.18 3.99
N ARG A 12 17.38 -8.36 2.94
CA ARG A 12 17.14 -6.92 3.08
C ARG A 12 15.84 -6.78 3.85
N PRO A 13 15.77 -5.94 4.91
CA PRO A 13 14.56 -5.85 5.70
C PRO A 13 13.40 -5.52 4.76
N TRP A 14 12.33 -6.32 4.87
CA TRP A 14 11.08 -6.24 4.12
C TRP A 14 10.39 -4.87 4.12
N ASN A 15 10.94 -3.92 4.88
CA ASN A 15 10.73 -2.50 4.73
C ASN A 15 12.06 -1.79 5.06
N SER A 16 12.78 -1.32 4.04
CA SER A 16 14.11 -0.71 4.22
C SER A 16 14.36 0.46 3.27
N VAL A 17 14.96 1.53 3.82
CA VAL A 17 15.51 2.64 3.04
C VAL A 17 17.01 2.44 2.91
N SER A 18 17.54 2.66 1.71
CA SER A 18 18.95 2.51 1.36
C SER A 18 19.35 3.52 0.29
N ASN A 19 20.64 3.63 -0.03
CA ASN A 19 21.17 4.54 -1.06
C ASN A 19 20.72 6.00 -0.89
N VAL A 20 20.65 6.48 0.36
CA VAL A 20 20.29 7.88 0.65
C VAL A 20 21.48 8.77 0.26
N VAL A 21 21.27 9.61 -0.75
CA VAL A 21 22.26 10.57 -1.26
C VAL A 21 21.60 11.95 -1.30
N SER A 22 22.24 12.93 -0.67
CA SER A 22 21.79 14.32 -0.65
C SER A 22 22.78 15.20 -1.43
N GLU A 23 22.27 15.93 -2.41
CA GLU A 23 23.00 16.81 -3.33
C GLU A 23 22.32 18.18 -3.29
N GLY A 24 22.82 19.09 -2.45
CA GLY A 24 22.19 20.39 -2.23
C GLY A 24 20.81 20.28 -1.59
N ASP A 25 19.79 20.80 -2.27
CA ASP A 25 18.37 20.72 -1.89
C ASP A 25 17.74 19.35 -2.22
N ARG A 26 18.31 18.61 -3.18
CA ARG A 26 17.83 17.33 -3.64
C ARG A 26 18.27 16.19 -2.73
N THR A 27 17.39 15.23 -2.46
CA THR A 27 17.73 13.96 -1.85
C THR A 27 17.11 12.82 -2.64
N THR A 28 17.92 11.80 -2.95
CA THR A 28 17.51 10.58 -3.65
C THR A 28 17.71 9.40 -2.72
N PHE A 29 16.79 8.43 -2.70
CA PHE A 29 16.91 7.21 -1.92
C PHE A 29 16.19 6.04 -2.59
N THR A 30 16.55 4.82 -2.23
CA THR A 30 15.87 3.59 -2.63
C THR A 30 15.10 3.03 -1.44
N TRP A 31 13.77 3.04 -1.52
CA TRP A 31 12.89 2.35 -0.57
C TRP A 31 12.51 0.97 -1.12
N CYS A 32 12.90 -0.08 -0.41
CA CYS A 32 12.48 -1.44 -0.68
C CYS A 32 11.24 -1.75 0.17
N VAL A 33 10.11 -1.93 -0.52
CA VAL A 33 8.87 -2.48 0.04
C VAL A 33 8.86 -3.98 -0.24
N GLY A 34 8.65 -4.79 0.79
CA GLY A 34 8.64 -6.24 0.72
C GLY A 34 7.32 -6.82 0.20
N ARG A 35 6.89 -7.94 0.79
CA ARG A 35 5.71 -8.68 0.33
C ARG A 35 4.41 -7.89 0.62
N VAL A 36 3.85 -7.29 -0.42
CA VAL A 36 2.57 -6.55 -0.36
C VAL A 36 1.31 -7.41 -0.55
N LYS A 37 1.45 -8.67 -0.96
CA LYS A 37 0.32 -9.61 -1.15
C LYS A 37 -0.67 -9.72 0.03
N PRO A 38 -0.25 -9.76 1.32
CA PRO A 38 -1.17 -9.89 2.45
C PRO A 38 -1.92 -8.60 2.81
N LEU A 39 -1.55 -7.44 2.24
CA LEU A 39 -2.19 -6.16 2.52
C LEU A 39 -3.52 -6.02 1.76
N SER A 40 -4.47 -5.29 2.32
CA SER A 40 -5.81 -5.05 1.79
C SER A 40 -5.95 -3.68 1.11
N PHE A 41 -7.13 -3.38 0.56
CA PHE A 41 -7.47 -2.01 0.13
C PHE A 41 -7.39 -1.07 1.33
N GLY A 42 -6.76 0.10 1.16
CA GLY A 42 -6.57 1.08 2.23
C GLY A 42 -5.42 0.77 3.22
N ASP A 43 -4.76 -0.39 3.16
CA ASP A 43 -3.64 -0.71 4.05
C ASP A 43 -2.35 0.04 3.64
N PRO A 44 -1.75 0.86 4.52
CA PRO A 44 -0.52 1.58 4.25
C PRO A 44 0.74 0.76 4.59
N VAL A 45 1.81 1.00 3.83
CA VAL A 45 3.19 0.73 4.21
C VAL A 45 3.92 2.07 4.37
N TYR A 46 4.62 2.26 5.47
CA TYR A 46 5.38 3.48 5.76
C TYR A 46 6.87 3.27 5.56
N SER A 47 7.58 4.18 4.90
CA SER A 47 9.05 4.15 4.89
C SER A 47 9.61 4.53 6.27
N LYS A 48 10.90 4.23 6.49
CA LYS A 48 11.66 4.96 7.51
C LYS A 48 11.74 6.45 7.13
N PRO A 49 11.86 7.37 8.11
CA PRO A 49 12.12 8.78 7.84
C PRO A 49 13.41 8.98 7.01
N VAL A 50 13.39 9.97 6.13
CA VAL A 50 14.52 10.41 5.30
C VAL A 50 14.62 11.92 5.41
N ARG A 51 15.84 12.42 5.67
CA ARG A 51 16.08 13.86 5.76
C ARG A 51 16.30 14.45 4.37
N ALA A 52 15.50 15.45 3.99
CA ALA A 52 15.57 16.13 2.70
C ALA A 52 15.12 17.59 2.85
N GLY A 53 15.84 18.53 2.23
CA GLY A 53 15.53 19.97 2.34
C GLY A 53 15.47 20.48 3.79
N GLY A 54 16.35 19.98 4.67
CA GLY A 54 16.37 20.32 6.10
C GLY A 54 15.29 19.66 6.97
N SER A 55 14.22 19.12 6.37
CA SER A 55 13.10 18.46 7.08
C SER A 55 13.17 16.93 7.01
N GLU A 56 12.43 16.25 7.90
CA GLU A 56 12.24 14.81 7.84
C GLU A 56 10.96 14.47 7.07
N TRP A 57 11.10 13.59 6.09
CA TRP A 57 10.03 13.11 5.23
C TRP A 57 9.84 11.61 5.41
N LYS A 58 8.61 11.13 5.22
CA LYS A 58 8.33 9.70 5.05
C LYS A 58 7.51 9.49 3.77
N MET A 59 7.59 8.28 3.24
CA MET A 59 6.74 7.82 2.16
C MET A 59 5.63 6.95 2.74
N VAL A 60 4.41 7.10 2.21
CA VAL A 60 3.27 6.23 2.50
C VAL A 60 2.85 5.58 1.20
N TYR A 61 2.81 4.25 1.16
CA TYR A 61 2.44 3.48 -0.01
C TYR A 61 1.23 2.59 0.29
N PHE A 62 0.21 2.69 -0.55
CA PHE A 62 -0.99 1.86 -0.51
C PHE A 62 -0.95 0.94 -1.73
N PRO A 63 -0.50 -0.33 -1.61
CA PRO A 63 -0.23 -1.20 -2.76
C PRO A 63 -1.50 -1.59 -3.54
N LYS A 64 -2.65 -1.56 -2.86
CA LYS A 64 -3.98 -1.77 -3.43
C LYS A 64 -4.80 -0.48 -3.45
N GLY A 65 -4.15 0.68 -3.35
CA GLY A 65 -4.80 1.99 -3.37
C GLY A 65 -5.39 2.45 -2.03
N PHE A 66 -5.57 3.77 -1.92
CA PHE A 66 -6.15 4.43 -0.74
C PHE A 66 -7.61 4.85 -0.96
N THR A 67 -7.90 5.52 -2.07
CA THR A 67 -9.26 5.98 -2.44
C THR A 67 -9.87 5.22 -3.62
N ASP A 68 -9.02 4.58 -4.43
CA ASP A 68 -9.39 3.86 -5.64
C ASP A 68 -8.65 2.51 -5.64
N PRO A 69 -9.36 1.36 -5.66
CA PRO A 69 -8.73 0.04 -5.53
C PRO A 69 -7.95 -0.40 -6.76
N ASP A 70 -8.17 0.23 -7.92
CA ASP A 70 -7.56 -0.19 -9.19
C ASP A 70 -6.14 0.39 -9.36
N TYR A 71 -5.73 1.34 -8.50
CA TYR A 71 -4.43 2.03 -8.57
C TYR A 71 -3.68 2.01 -7.25
N ALA A 72 -2.42 1.60 -7.28
CA ALA A 72 -1.54 1.78 -6.13
C ALA A 72 -1.24 3.28 -5.89
N SER A 73 -1.33 3.74 -4.64
CA SER A 73 -1.18 5.17 -4.28
C SER A 73 0.13 5.40 -3.50
N VAL A 74 0.88 6.46 -3.83
CA VAL A 74 2.10 6.87 -3.12
C VAL A 74 1.98 8.32 -2.68
N TYR A 75 2.31 8.58 -1.42
CA TYR A 75 2.40 9.93 -0.85
C TYR A 75 3.79 10.15 -0.26
N ALA A 76 4.28 11.38 -0.35
CA ALA A 76 5.46 11.85 0.37
C ALA A 76 5.01 12.93 1.35
N THR A 77 5.24 12.73 2.64
CA THR A 77 4.77 13.64 3.69
C THR A 77 5.93 14.12 4.55
N SER A 78 5.96 15.43 4.81
CA SER A 78 6.84 16.01 5.82
C SER A 78 6.28 15.66 7.19
N ILE A 79 7.08 15.02 8.05
CA ILE A 79 6.64 14.56 9.37
C ILE A 79 6.20 15.75 10.23
N LYS A 80 6.91 16.88 10.12
CA LYS A 80 6.52 18.14 10.75
C LYS A 80 5.08 18.54 10.36
N CYS A 81 4.76 18.52 9.06
CA CYS A 81 3.45 18.94 8.56
C CYS A 81 2.30 18.00 8.92
N GLU A 82 2.56 16.73 9.25
CA GLU A 82 1.54 15.82 9.80
C GLU A 82 1.25 16.06 11.29
N LEU A 83 2.23 16.61 12.03
CA LEU A 83 2.10 16.93 13.45
C LEU A 83 1.53 18.34 13.70
N ASP A 84 1.41 19.17 12.66
CA ASP A 84 0.69 20.43 12.72
C ASP A 84 -0.83 20.15 12.69
N GLU A 85 -1.47 20.18 13.87
CA GLU A 85 -2.93 20.04 14.00
C GLU A 85 -3.71 21.16 13.28
N GLY A 86 -3.02 22.19 12.76
CA GLY A 86 -3.56 23.09 11.76
C GLY A 86 -4.48 24.17 12.29
N ASP A 87 -4.50 24.40 13.61
CA ASP A 87 -5.17 25.55 14.22
C ASP A 87 -4.67 26.84 13.56
N PRO A 88 -5.54 27.58 12.83
CA PRO A 88 -5.15 28.81 12.16
C PRO A 88 -4.72 29.93 13.11
N GLN A 89 -5.01 29.80 14.41
CA GLN A 89 -4.71 30.78 15.46
C GLN A 89 -3.46 30.44 16.28
N ASN A 90 -2.89 29.23 16.12
CA ASN A 90 -1.69 28.82 16.85
C ASN A 90 -0.44 29.58 16.31
N PRO A 91 0.27 30.36 17.15
CA PRO A 91 1.49 31.07 16.72
C PRO A 91 2.67 30.12 16.43
N ASP A 92 2.69 28.92 17.00
CA ASP A 92 3.72 27.89 16.79
C ASP A 92 3.43 27.01 15.56
N ARG A 93 2.40 27.34 14.78
CA ARG A 93 2.01 26.65 13.55
C ARG A 93 3.18 26.58 12.57
N ILE A 94 3.31 25.46 11.85
CA ILE A 94 4.37 25.29 10.85
C ILE A 94 4.02 26.11 9.60
N THR A 95 4.54 27.34 9.58
CA THR A 95 4.46 28.26 8.45
C THR A 95 5.46 27.92 7.32
N GLU A 96 6.47 27.08 7.62
CA GLU A 96 7.42 26.56 6.63
C GLU A 96 6.71 25.69 5.58
N ARG A 97 6.47 26.25 4.40
CA ARG A 97 6.00 25.49 3.23
C ARG A 97 7.14 24.64 2.67
N ALA A 98 7.22 23.39 3.10
CA ALA A 98 8.15 22.41 2.53
C ALA A 98 7.64 21.94 1.16
N PHE A 99 8.22 22.47 0.07
CA PHE A 99 7.97 21.98 -1.28
C PHE A 99 8.95 20.85 -1.64
N ALA A 100 8.46 19.80 -2.28
CA ALA A 100 9.29 18.70 -2.78
C ALA A 100 8.86 18.27 -4.19
N THR A 101 9.82 18.16 -5.09
CA THR A 101 9.62 17.54 -6.42
C THR A 101 9.93 16.05 -6.30
N VAL A 102 8.90 15.22 -6.23
CA VAL A 102 9.05 13.76 -6.03
C VAL A 102 9.00 13.04 -7.38
N LYS A 103 10.13 12.42 -7.78
CA LYS A 103 10.17 11.48 -8.90
C LYS A 103 10.13 10.04 -8.36
N VAL A 104 8.98 9.39 -8.46
CA VAL A 104 8.83 7.98 -8.13
C VAL A 104 9.21 7.12 -9.33
N SER A 105 9.99 6.07 -9.09
CA SER A 105 10.21 4.97 -10.05
C SER A 105 9.97 3.67 -9.30
N MET A 106 9.17 2.79 -9.90
CA MET A 106 8.83 1.48 -9.35
C MET A 106 9.37 0.40 -10.26
N THR A 107 10.08 -0.56 -9.67
CA THR A 107 10.56 -1.75 -10.36
C THR A 107 10.07 -2.95 -9.56
N PRO A 108 9.10 -3.74 -10.06
CA PRO A 108 8.72 -4.97 -9.39
C PRO A 108 9.92 -5.91 -9.42
N GLN A 109 10.38 -6.35 -8.24
CA GLN A 109 11.32 -7.47 -8.21
C GLN A 109 10.55 -8.78 -8.41
N PRO A 110 11.05 -9.69 -9.26
CA PRO A 110 10.48 -11.03 -9.31
C PRO A 110 10.58 -11.64 -7.91
N ALA A 111 9.56 -12.38 -7.51
CA ALA A 111 9.66 -13.15 -6.29
C ALA A 111 10.71 -14.24 -6.50
N ASP A 112 11.80 -14.19 -5.73
CA ASP A 112 12.65 -15.36 -5.51
C ASP A 112 11.80 -16.42 -4.82
N PHE A 113 11.16 -17.27 -5.63
CA PHE A 113 10.54 -18.52 -5.21
C PHE A 113 11.66 -19.49 -4.83
N GLY A 114 12.26 -19.24 -3.67
CA GLY A 114 13.33 -20.06 -3.11
C GLY A 114 12.88 -21.51 -2.99
N GLY A 115 13.43 -22.36 -3.87
CA GLY A 115 13.15 -23.78 -3.92
C GLY A 115 11.73 -24.12 -4.35
N ALA A 116 11.57 -24.51 -5.62
CA ALA A 116 10.73 -25.66 -5.88
C ALA A 116 11.33 -26.82 -5.07
N LYS A 117 10.80 -27.06 -3.86
CA LYS A 117 11.15 -28.23 -3.06
C LYS A 117 10.65 -29.41 -3.87
N ASP A 118 11.57 -30.17 -4.45
CA ASP A 118 11.25 -31.36 -5.23
C ASP A 118 10.29 -32.23 -4.43
N ARG A 119 9.01 -32.17 -4.83
CA ARG A 119 7.98 -33.04 -4.29
C ARG A 119 8.24 -34.37 -4.96
N ALA A 120 9.04 -35.19 -4.28
CA ALA A 120 9.27 -36.58 -4.66
C ALA A 120 7.95 -37.19 -5.11
N ALA A 121 7.97 -37.82 -6.29
CA ALA A 121 6.77 -38.37 -6.89
C ALA A 121 6.09 -39.29 -5.86
N PRO A 122 4.75 -39.23 -5.69
CA PRO A 122 4.07 -40.28 -4.98
C PRO A 122 4.36 -41.59 -5.72
N THR A 123 4.86 -42.58 -4.99
CA THR A 123 4.89 -43.95 -5.49
C THR A 123 3.45 -44.35 -5.78
N ALA A 124 3.24 -44.94 -6.96
CA ALA A 124 1.98 -45.60 -7.25
C ALA A 124 1.96 -46.89 -6.43
N ASP A 125 1.18 -46.89 -5.35
CA ASP A 125 0.65 -48.11 -4.78
C ASP A 125 -0.75 -48.26 -5.39
N GLU A 126 -0.88 -49.30 -6.22
CA GLU A 126 -2.13 -49.71 -6.85
C GLU A 126 -2.93 -50.48 -5.79
N ASP A 127 -4.01 -49.89 -5.29
CA ASP A 127 -5.06 -50.66 -4.61
C ASP A 127 -6.40 -50.38 -5.31
N ASP A 128 -6.87 -51.46 -5.90
CA ASP A 128 -8.08 -51.67 -6.69
C ASP A 128 -9.25 -51.97 -5.72
N ASP A 129 -10.41 -51.35 -5.93
CA ASP A 129 -11.69 -51.79 -5.37
C ASP A 129 -12.83 -51.01 -6.08
N GLU A 130 -13.52 -51.69 -7.00
CA GLU A 130 -14.70 -51.21 -7.73
C GLU A 130 -16.02 -51.52 -6.96
N GLU A 131 -17.11 -50.82 -7.34
CA GLU A 131 -18.54 -51.11 -7.02
C GLU A 131 -18.94 -50.94 -5.51
N ASP A 132 -20.15 -50.57 -5.06
CA ASP A 132 -21.42 -50.02 -5.61
C ASP A 132 -21.45 -48.46 -5.38
N ASP A 133 -22.52 -47.65 -5.44
CA ASP A 133 -23.98 -47.84 -5.56
C ASP A 133 -24.64 -46.65 -6.32
N GLU A 134 -25.83 -46.89 -6.87
CA GLU A 134 -26.82 -45.93 -7.37
C GLU A 134 -27.73 -45.46 -6.19
N SER A 135 -28.55 -44.39 -6.18
CA SER A 135 -29.24 -43.63 -7.23
C SER A 135 -29.93 -42.37 -6.61
N VAL A 136 -30.68 -41.61 -7.44
CA VAL A 136 -31.76 -40.62 -7.13
C VAL A 136 -31.47 -39.35 -6.26
N ALA A 137 -32.20 -38.22 -6.38
CA ALA A 137 -32.86 -37.54 -7.51
C ALA A 137 -33.39 -36.15 -7.06
N SER A 138 -33.45 -35.17 -7.98
CA SER A 138 -34.23 -33.90 -7.88
C SER A 138 -33.79 -32.87 -6.79
N SER A 139 -34.05 -31.57 -6.91
CA SER A 139 -34.95 -30.84 -7.82
C SER A 139 -34.46 -29.42 -8.18
N ALA A 140 -35.07 -28.82 -9.21
CA ALA A 140 -34.97 -27.39 -9.54
C ALA A 140 -35.66 -26.51 -8.43
N VAL A 141 -35.63 -25.17 -8.38
CA VAL A 141 -35.73 -24.12 -9.42
C VAL A 141 -35.07 -22.79 -8.93
N PRO A 142 -35.18 -21.56 -9.52
CA PRO A 142 -34.01 -20.71 -9.74
C PRO A 142 -34.12 -19.33 -9.00
N PRO A 143 -33.35 -18.25 -9.34
CA PRO A 143 -33.14 -17.12 -8.42
C PRO A 143 -34.32 -16.12 -8.40
N SER A 144 -34.36 -15.28 -7.37
CA SER A 144 -35.34 -14.19 -7.28
C SER A 144 -34.80 -12.91 -6.61
N THR A 145 -35.14 -11.80 -7.27
CA THR A 145 -35.37 -10.47 -6.69
C THR A 145 -34.16 -9.58 -6.37
N VAL A 146 -33.88 -8.72 -7.34
CA VAL A 146 -33.26 -7.40 -7.18
C VAL A 146 -34.04 -6.55 -6.16
N GLN A 147 -33.36 -5.91 -5.21
CA GLN A 147 -33.87 -4.67 -4.60
C GLN A 147 -32.81 -3.56 -4.62
N SER A 148 -33.01 -2.62 -5.54
CA SER A 148 -32.33 -1.34 -5.57
C SER A 148 -32.87 -0.43 -4.46
N ALA A 149 -32.00 0.16 -3.64
CA ALA A 149 -32.40 1.17 -2.66
C ALA A 149 -31.40 2.35 -2.57
N SER A 150 -31.67 3.36 -3.39
CA SER A 150 -31.57 4.78 -3.04
C SER A 150 -30.28 5.33 -2.43
N ARG A 151 -29.43 5.89 -3.31
CA ARG A 151 -28.59 7.05 -2.97
C ARG A 151 -29.46 8.17 -2.36
N LYS A 152 -29.09 8.71 -1.20
CA LYS A 152 -29.67 9.96 -0.65
C LYS A 152 -28.60 11.03 -0.50
N SER A 153 -28.53 11.93 -1.47
CA SER A 153 -27.63 13.08 -1.48
C SER A 153 -28.04 14.11 -0.43
N GLY A 154 -27.29 14.18 0.67
CA GLY A 154 -27.48 15.16 1.75
C GLY A 154 -26.80 16.50 1.48
N SER A 155 -27.24 17.25 0.46
CA SER A 155 -26.80 18.64 0.30
C SER A 155 -27.61 19.56 1.22
N LYS A 156 -26.97 20.11 2.26
CA LYS A 156 -27.49 21.23 3.05
C LYS A 156 -26.60 22.44 2.87
N GLY A 157 -27.05 23.39 2.05
CA GLY A 157 -26.38 24.67 1.87
C GLY A 157 -26.40 25.49 3.17
N SER A 158 -25.22 25.97 3.59
CA SER A 158 -25.11 26.94 4.68
C SER A 158 -25.35 28.35 4.13
N LYS A 159 -26.35 29.05 4.66
CA LYS A 159 -26.69 30.42 4.23
C LYS A 159 -25.63 31.41 4.71
N ARG A 160 -25.02 32.14 3.77
CA ARG A 160 -24.33 33.40 4.08
C ARG A 160 -25.38 34.43 4.48
N THR A 161 -25.31 34.95 5.71
CA THR A 161 -25.96 36.21 6.10
C THR A 161 -24.89 37.22 6.47
N GLY A 162 -24.69 38.22 5.61
CA GLY A 162 -23.84 39.37 5.91
C GLY A 162 -24.60 40.44 6.69
N ARG A 163 -23.89 41.07 7.64
CA ARG A 163 -24.16 42.32 8.39
C ARG A 163 -22.89 42.57 9.21
N SER A 164 -22.46 43.78 9.54
CA SER A 164 -22.83 45.14 9.11
C SER A 164 -21.65 46.05 9.47
N LEU A 165 -21.53 47.20 8.81
CA LEU A 165 -20.68 48.31 9.26
C LEU A 165 -21.18 48.88 10.61
N GLY A 166 -20.28 49.52 11.37
CA GLY A 166 -20.61 50.45 12.45
C GLY A 166 -19.78 50.25 13.73
N GLY A 167 -18.88 51.19 14.03
CA GLY A 167 -17.98 51.21 15.20
C GLY A 167 -16.73 52.01 14.91
#